data_AF-A0A2S8FMJ0-F1
#
_entry.id   AF-A0A2S8FMJ0-F1
#
_cell.length_a   1.000
_cell.length_b   1.000
_cell.length_c   1.000
_cell.angle_alpha   90.00
_cell.angle_beta   90.00
_cell.angle_gamma   90.00
#
_symmetry.space_group_name_H-M   'P 1'
#
loop_
_entity.id
_entity.type
_entity.pdbx_description
1 polymer ?
#
loop_
_entity_poly.entity_id
_entity_poly.type
_entity_poly.pdbx_seq_one_letter_code
_entity_poly.pdbx_strand_id
1 'polypeptide(L)'
;MGFFDRFKSSPPEDPNEIWNQLCEKINLDRSSLQELPEEELVELISKAQASYRRGLSADRAGERSYARQYYRQAFTLLPTHIEALDNYAIGYVEELNFTEAIPYFEQSAVAEPNSPLAFVYLLKCYDETGAKTESEACARYLSHHWPDKSPYIDWSHLGKPKQKHLLAPPLEEGQVWKYKTRDCDSSSTVWINLIEHGFDGKAIVHISVTDVLAPDGNRLFLSHLPYDADALLECLTRQLDEKQAWDREDDHFGEGYGIWFEAYNEGEAGIFTAQLDYILDGMMQAIPPKD
;
A
#
# COMPACT_ATOMS: atom_id res chain seq x y z
N MET A 1 5.00 29.41 12.50
CA MET A 1 5.71 28.70 11.40
C MET A 1 4.76 27.65 10.90
N GLY A 2 4.40 27.70 9.62
CA GLY A 2 3.49 26.72 9.01
C GLY A 2 4.15 25.35 8.89
N PHE A 3 3.35 24.28 8.80
CA PHE A 3 3.80 22.90 8.61
C PHE A 3 4.88 22.79 7.51
N PHE A 4 4.66 23.47 6.37
CA PHE A 4 5.55 23.48 5.20
C PHE A 4 6.84 24.27 5.33
N ASP A 5 6.99 25.13 6.34
CA ASP A 5 8.24 25.88 6.54
C ASP A 5 9.41 24.95 6.92
N ARG A 6 9.11 23.71 7.35
CA ARG A 6 10.06 22.72 7.87
C ARG A 6 10.72 21.89 6.77
N PHE A 7 10.15 21.86 5.57
CA PHE A 7 10.66 21.10 4.41
C PHE A 7 11.48 21.99 3.45
N LYS A 8 11.77 23.24 3.82
CA LYS A 8 12.54 24.19 3.01
C LYS A 8 14.06 23.98 3.09
N SER A 9 14.54 23.26 4.11
CA SER A 9 15.91 22.76 4.19
C SER A 9 15.93 21.33 3.68
N SER A 10 16.96 20.95 2.93
CA SER A 10 17.19 19.58 2.45
C SER A 10 16.88 18.54 3.53
N PRO A 11 16.30 17.38 3.20
CA PRO A 11 16.06 16.33 4.18
C PRO A 11 17.39 16.02 4.88
N PRO A 12 17.42 15.97 6.22
CA PRO A 12 18.64 15.64 6.95
C PRO A 12 19.24 14.34 6.39
N GLU A 13 20.54 14.37 6.08
CA GLU A 13 21.23 13.23 5.46
C GLU A 13 21.28 12.00 6.39
N ASP A 14 20.99 12.19 7.68
CA ASP A 14 20.92 11.14 8.70
C ASP A 14 19.45 10.85 9.10
N PRO A 15 18.94 9.63 8.85
CA PRO A 15 17.60 9.19 9.29
C PRO A 15 17.34 9.40 10.78
N ASN A 16 18.39 9.34 11.62
CA ASN A 16 18.25 9.63 13.04
C ASN A 16 18.02 11.12 13.29
N GLU A 17 18.69 12.01 12.56
CA GLU A 17 18.50 13.45 12.73
C GLU A 17 17.11 13.92 12.28
N ILE A 18 16.56 13.31 11.22
CA ILE A 18 15.16 13.46 10.84
C ILE A 18 14.28 13.04 12.02
N TRP A 19 14.38 11.80 12.47
CA TRP A 19 13.57 11.25 13.56
C TRP A 19 13.60 12.10 14.84
N ASN A 20 14.78 12.58 15.22
CA ASN A 20 14.99 13.36 16.42
C ASN A 20 14.31 14.73 16.38
N GLN A 21 14.35 15.41 15.22
CA GLN A 21 13.66 16.68 15.02
C GLN A 21 12.13 16.50 15.00
N LEU A 22 11.65 15.32 14.60
CA LEU A 22 10.23 14.99 14.59
C LEU A 22 9.73 14.73 16.01
N CYS A 23 10.43 13.92 16.80
CA CYS A 23 10.07 13.64 18.20
C CYS A 23 9.93 14.92 19.04
N GLU A 24 10.92 15.82 18.98
CA GLU A 24 10.87 17.12 19.70
C GLU A 24 9.62 17.96 19.35
N LYS A 25 9.14 17.86 18.10
CA LYS A 25 8.08 18.74 17.57
C LYS A 25 6.66 18.22 17.78
N ILE A 26 6.46 16.90 17.84
CA ILE A 26 5.17 16.29 18.22
C ILE A 26 5.03 16.13 19.73
N ASN A 27 5.91 16.76 20.52
CA ASN A 27 6.00 16.64 21.97
C ASN A 27 6.14 15.19 22.44
N LEU A 28 6.78 14.37 21.60
CA LEU A 28 7.12 12.99 21.90
C LEU A 28 8.47 13.01 22.61
N ASP A 29 8.47 12.64 23.88
CA ASP A 29 9.69 12.62 24.67
C ASP A 29 10.61 11.48 24.19
N ARG A 30 11.56 11.83 23.33
CA ARG A 30 12.59 10.94 22.79
C ARG A 30 13.42 10.30 23.90
N SER A 31 13.69 11.01 25.00
CA SER A 31 14.49 10.45 26.10
C SER A 31 13.80 9.23 26.68
N SER A 32 12.47 9.30 26.84
CA SER A 32 11.68 8.17 27.35
C SER A 32 11.64 6.93 26.45
N LEU A 33 11.90 7.02 25.14
CA LEU A 33 11.92 5.87 24.20
C LEU A 33 13.34 5.37 23.91
N GLN A 34 14.34 6.26 23.86
CA GLN A 34 15.74 5.88 23.65
C GLN A 34 16.46 5.43 24.93
N GLU A 35 15.91 5.78 26.10
CA GLU A 35 16.34 5.22 27.39
C GLU A 35 15.69 3.86 27.68
N LEU A 36 14.71 3.42 26.87
CA LEU A 36 14.13 2.11 27.06
C LEU A 36 15.15 1.03 26.70
N PRO A 37 15.26 -0.03 27.50
CA PRO A 37 15.93 -1.25 27.10
C PRO A 37 15.38 -1.73 25.75
N GLU A 38 16.26 -2.25 24.90
CA GLU A 38 15.90 -2.79 23.57
C GLU A 38 14.72 -3.77 23.64
N GLU A 39 14.66 -4.59 24.68
CA GLU A 39 13.58 -5.56 24.95
C GLU A 39 12.21 -4.88 25.11
N GLU A 40 12.16 -3.74 25.81
CA GLU A 40 10.93 -2.99 26.05
C GLU A 40 10.49 -2.23 24.78
N LEU A 41 11.45 -1.74 24.00
CA LEU A 41 11.18 -1.14 22.70
C LEU A 41 10.60 -2.16 21.71
N VAL A 42 11.20 -3.35 21.64
CA VAL A 42 10.69 -4.48 20.82
C VAL A 42 9.28 -4.87 21.26
N GLU A 43 9.01 -4.92 22.56
CA GLU A 43 7.69 -5.22 23.08
C GLU A 43 6.65 -4.15 22.69
N LEU A 44 7.00 -2.86 22.76
CA LEU A 44 6.12 -1.76 22.34
C LEU A 44 5.82 -1.82 20.84
N ILE A 45 6.84 -2.03 20.00
CA ILE A 45 6.68 -2.18 18.55
C ILE A 45 5.74 -3.36 18.24
N SER A 46 5.99 -4.52 18.87
CA SER A 46 5.18 -5.72 18.68
C SER A 46 3.72 -5.51 19.09
N LYS A 47 3.47 -4.85 20.24
CA LYS A 47 2.12 -4.49 20.69
C LYS A 47 1.44 -3.50 19.74
N ALA A 48 2.17 -2.50 19.25
CA ALA A 48 1.65 -1.52 18.31
C ALA A 48 1.21 -2.19 16.99
N GLN A 49 2.07 -3.05 16.42
CA GLN A 49 1.76 -3.83 15.22
C GLN A 49 0.57 -4.78 15.45
N ALA A 50 0.50 -5.43 16.61
CA ALA A 50 -0.64 -6.29 16.94
C ALA A 50 -1.96 -5.51 17.01
N SER A 51 -1.94 -4.29 17.57
CA SER A 51 -3.10 -3.40 17.54
C SER A 51 -3.44 -2.96 16.12
N TYR A 52 -2.47 -2.60 15.29
CA TYR A 52 -2.69 -2.27 13.89
C TYR A 52 -3.35 -3.41 13.11
N ARG A 53 -2.86 -4.66 13.25
CA ARG A 53 -3.45 -5.85 12.64
C ARG A 53 -4.91 -6.08 13.05
N ARG A 54 -5.25 -5.84 14.32
CA ARG A 54 -6.65 -5.88 14.80
C ARG A 54 -7.49 -4.78 14.15
N GLY A 55 -6.92 -3.61 13.92
CA GLY A 55 -7.56 -2.52 13.19
C GLY A 55 -7.92 -2.91 11.77
N LEU A 56 -6.95 -3.46 11.02
CA LEU A 56 -7.18 -3.97 9.67
C LEU A 56 -8.27 -5.05 9.62
N SER A 57 -8.23 -6.00 10.56
CA SER A 57 -9.25 -7.05 10.66
C SER A 57 -10.65 -6.48 10.90
N ALA A 58 -10.78 -5.47 11.78
CA ALA A 58 -12.05 -4.83 12.07
C ALA A 58 -12.56 -4.03 10.86
N ASP A 59 -11.69 -3.32 10.13
CA ASP A 59 -12.09 -2.61 8.90
C ASP A 59 -12.57 -3.57 7.81
N ARG A 60 -11.87 -4.69 7.60
CA ARG A 60 -12.29 -5.75 6.67
C ARG A 60 -13.63 -6.38 7.06
N ALA A 61 -14.00 -6.33 8.34
CA ALA A 61 -15.30 -6.74 8.85
C ALA A 61 -16.38 -5.64 8.76
N GLY A 62 -16.03 -4.44 8.31
CA GLY A 62 -16.93 -3.27 8.27
C GLY A 62 -17.14 -2.61 9.64
N GLU A 63 -16.37 -3.03 10.66
CA GLU A 63 -16.47 -2.58 12.05
C GLU A 63 -15.67 -1.29 12.29
N ARG A 64 -16.01 -0.23 11.55
CA ARG A 64 -15.25 1.05 11.50
C ARG A 64 -14.94 1.68 12.86
N SER A 65 -15.84 1.54 13.85
CA SER A 65 -15.64 2.07 15.20
C SER A 65 -14.59 1.28 15.99
N TYR A 66 -14.50 -0.04 15.78
CA TYR A 66 -13.47 -0.88 16.40
C TYR A 66 -12.13 -0.69 15.70
N ALA A 67 -12.12 -0.61 14.36
CA ALA A 67 -10.91 -0.37 13.60
C ALA A 67 -10.20 0.92 14.02
N ARG A 68 -10.93 2.04 14.10
CA ARG A 68 -10.39 3.31 14.61
C ARG A 68 -9.83 3.21 16.02
N GLN A 69 -10.48 2.48 16.93
CA GLN A 69 -9.95 2.29 18.28
C GLN A 69 -8.62 1.54 18.26
N TYR A 70 -8.50 0.50 17.43
CA TYR A 70 -7.27 -0.28 17.31
C TYR A 70 -6.13 0.48 16.64
N TYR A 71 -6.40 1.25 15.58
CA TYR A 71 -5.39 2.13 15.00
C TYR A 71 -4.92 3.19 16.00
N ARG A 72 -5.84 3.79 16.76
CA ARG A 72 -5.48 4.71 17.84
C ARG A 72 -4.59 4.06 18.88
N GLN A 73 -4.88 2.81 19.28
CA GLN A 73 -4.00 2.08 20.19
C GLN A 73 -2.60 1.88 19.60
N ALA A 74 -2.50 1.51 18.32
CA ALA A 74 -1.23 1.30 17.65
C ALA A 74 -0.36 2.56 17.70
N PHE A 75 -0.88 3.72 17.26
CA PHE A 75 -0.10 4.95 17.33
C PHE A 75 -0.04 5.58 18.74
N THR A 76 -0.83 5.13 19.71
CA THR A 76 -0.61 5.51 21.11
C THR A 76 0.62 4.81 21.69
N LEU A 77 0.86 3.56 21.28
CA LEU A 77 2.03 2.77 21.67
C LEU A 77 3.28 3.17 20.90
N LEU A 78 3.13 3.39 19.59
CA LEU A 78 4.19 3.82 18.69
C LEU A 78 3.70 5.03 17.89
N PRO A 79 3.92 6.28 18.37
CA PRO A 79 3.40 7.51 17.74
C PRO A 79 3.90 7.82 16.33
N THR A 80 4.74 6.96 15.78
CA THR A 80 5.29 7.02 14.43
C THR A 80 4.88 5.81 13.60
N HIS A 81 3.88 5.04 14.03
CA HIS A 81 3.31 3.95 13.24
C HIS A 81 2.46 4.55 12.11
N ILE A 82 3.12 4.79 10.98
CA ILE A 82 2.61 5.56 9.84
C ILE A 82 1.31 4.96 9.30
N GLU A 83 1.25 3.64 9.11
CA GLU A 83 0.09 2.95 8.55
C GLU A 83 -1.14 3.05 9.47
N ALA A 84 -0.92 3.03 10.79
CA ALA A 84 -1.99 3.23 11.76
C ALA A 84 -2.48 4.68 11.78
N LEU A 85 -1.57 5.66 11.68
CA LEU A 85 -1.92 7.08 11.56
C LEU A 85 -2.72 7.34 10.28
N ASP A 86 -2.24 6.83 9.15
CA ASP A 86 -2.87 7.00 7.85
C ASP A 86 -4.26 6.37 7.81
N ASN A 87 -4.41 5.11 8.22
CA ASN A 87 -5.73 4.45 8.23
C ASN A 87 -6.70 5.14 9.19
N TYR A 88 -6.22 5.62 10.34
CA TYR A 88 -7.04 6.40 11.26
C TYR A 88 -7.50 7.74 10.66
N ALA A 89 -6.61 8.43 9.96
CA ALA A 89 -6.88 9.71 9.30
C ALA A 89 -7.79 9.56 8.07
N ILE A 90 -7.59 8.51 7.27
CA ILE A 90 -8.44 8.14 6.13
C ILE A 90 -9.88 7.91 6.60
N GLY A 91 -10.07 7.24 7.74
CA GLY A 91 -11.40 7.06 8.32
C GLY A 91 -12.14 8.38 8.60
N TYR A 92 -11.43 9.45 8.98
CA TYR A 92 -12.04 10.78 9.09
C TYR A 92 -12.37 11.39 7.72
N VAL A 93 -11.50 11.21 6.73
CA VAL A 93 -11.73 11.67 5.35
C VAL A 93 -12.95 11.01 4.71
N GLU A 94 -13.15 9.71 4.94
CA GLU A 94 -14.33 8.97 4.47
C GLU A 94 -15.62 9.50 5.10
N GLU A 95 -15.54 10.03 6.32
CA GLU A 95 -16.64 10.69 7.01
C GLU A 95 -16.77 12.19 6.69
N LEU A 96 -15.94 12.69 5.76
CA LEU A 96 -15.86 14.11 5.38
C LEU A 96 -15.42 15.05 6.54
N ASN A 97 -14.81 14.49 7.58
CA ASN A 97 -14.26 15.20 8.73
C ASN A 97 -12.81 15.61 8.45
N PHE A 98 -12.62 16.48 7.45
CA PHE A 98 -11.28 16.83 6.95
C PHE A 98 -10.41 17.57 7.97
N THR A 99 -11.00 18.41 8.82
CA THR A 99 -10.26 19.19 9.83
C THR A 99 -9.61 18.26 10.85
N GLU A 100 -10.33 17.22 11.26
CA GLU A 100 -9.89 16.21 12.23
C GLU A 100 -8.83 15.27 11.64
N ALA A 101 -8.83 15.07 10.32
CA ALA A 101 -7.85 14.21 9.64
C ALA A 101 -6.45 14.86 9.53
N ILE A 102 -6.39 16.18 9.35
CA ILE A 102 -5.14 16.95 9.11
C ILE A 102 -4.03 16.62 10.11
N PRO A 103 -4.21 16.71 11.45
CA PRO A 103 -3.10 16.52 12.39
C PRO A 103 -2.46 15.12 12.28
N TYR A 104 -3.22 14.10 11.91
CA TYR A 104 -2.71 12.74 11.78
C TYR A 104 -1.93 12.55 10.47
N PHE A 105 -2.40 13.13 9.37
CA PHE A 105 -1.59 13.14 8.15
C PHE A 105 -0.36 14.05 8.25
N GLU A 106 -0.43 15.15 9.00
CA GLU A 106 0.75 15.98 9.33
C GLU A 106 1.78 15.14 10.10
N GLN A 107 1.33 14.36 11.09
CA GLN A 107 2.18 13.46 11.87
C GLN A 107 2.78 12.34 11.00
N SER A 108 1.99 11.76 10.09
CA SER A 108 2.44 10.75 9.13
C SER A 108 3.48 11.31 8.15
N ALA A 109 3.22 12.45 7.51
CA ALA A 109 4.15 13.12 6.60
C ALA A 109 5.45 13.58 7.29
N VAL A 110 5.38 13.83 8.60
CA VAL A 110 6.53 14.05 9.47
C VAL A 110 7.31 12.74 9.60
N ALA A 111 6.68 11.65 10.03
CA ALA A 111 7.32 10.35 10.25
C ALA A 111 7.93 9.77 8.96
N GLU A 112 7.27 9.94 7.82
CA GLU A 112 7.72 9.45 6.51
C GLU A 112 7.66 10.55 5.43
N PRO A 113 8.66 11.45 5.37
CA PRO A 113 8.67 12.57 4.42
C PRO A 113 8.86 12.14 2.97
N ASN A 114 9.23 10.88 2.73
CA ASN A 114 9.45 10.27 1.42
C ASN A 114 8.24 9.46 0.91
N SER A 115 7.10 9.49 1.60
CA SER A 115 5.85 8.90 1.12
C SER A 115 4.92 9.99 0.55
N PRO A 116 4.38 9.83 -0.67
CA PRO A 116 3.43 10.79 -1.24
C PRO A 116 2.05 10.76 -0.57
N LEU A 117 1.68 9.66 0.11
CA LEU A 117 0.31 9.40 0.56
C LEU A 117 -0.20 10.48 1.51
N ALA A 118 0.54 10.76 2.58
CA ALA A 118 0.15 11.76 3.56
C ALA A 118 0.02 13.16 2.93
N PHE A 119 0.89 13.52 1.99
CA PHE A 119 0.80 14.81 1.29
C PHE A 119 -0.39 14.89 0.33
N VAL A 120 -0.77 13.79 -0.33
CA VAL A 120 -2.00 13.72 -1.16
C VAL A 120 -3.24 13.92 -0.30
N TYR A 121 -3.31 13.28 0.87
CA TYR A 121 -4.44 13.46 1.76
C TYR A 121 -4.45 14.82 2.46
N LEU A 122 -3.30 15.37 2.85
CA LEU A 122 -3.21 16.74 3.36
C LEU A 122 -3.69 17.76 2.33
N LEU A 123 -3.25 17.61 1.08
CA LEU A 123 -3.73 18.44 -0.03
C LEU A 123 -5.26 18.41 -0.13
N LYS A 124 -5.86 17.21 -0.17
CA LYS A 124 -7.32 17.04 -0.18
C LYS A 124 -7.98 17.71 1.02
N CYS A 125 -7.48 17.46 2.24
CA CYS A 125 -8.05 18.02 3.44
C CYS A 125 -7.96 19.56 3.47
N TYR A 126 -6.84 20.14 3.01
CA TYR A 126 -6.68 21.59 2.92
C TYR A 126 -7.56 22.21 1.82
N ASP A 127 -7.77 21.53 0.69
CA ASP A 127 -8.72 21.96 -0.35
C ASP A 127 -10.15 22.03 0.20
N GLU A 128 -10.60 20.96 0.84
CA GLU A 128 -11.96 20.84 1.37
C GLU A 128 -12.22 21.77 2.56
N THR A 129 -11.19 22.11 3.34
CA THR A 129 -11.28 23.09 4.45
C THR A 129 -11.04 24.54 3.99
N GLY A 130 -10.65 24.76 2.74
CA GLY A 130 -10.37 26.09 2.18
C GLY A 130 -9.03 26.70 2.62
N ALA A 131 -8.12 25.90 3.18
CA ALA A 131 -6.76 26.28 3.56
C ALA A 131 -5.84 26.37 2.33
N LYS A 132 -6.07 27.39 1.50
CA LYS A 132 -5.45 27.55 0.17
C LYS A 132 -3.92 27.59 0.19
N THR A 133 -3.33 28.24 1.20
CA THR A 133 -1.87 28.40 1.27
C THR A 133 -1.17 27.06 1.50
N GLU A 134 -1.75 26.26 2.40
CA GLU A 134 -1.31 24.93 2.78
C GLU A 134 -1.53 23.93 1.65
N SER A 135 -2.71 23.96 1.00
CA SER A 135 -3.00 23.18 -0.21
C SER A 135 -1.96 23.44 -1.31
N GLU A 136 -1.71 24.70 -1.67
CA GLU A 136 -0.70 25.02 -2.68
C GLU A 136 0.70 24.56 -2.29
N ALA A 137 1.04 24.57 -1.00
CA ALA A 137 2.31 24.08 -0.51
C ALA A 137 2.43 22.55 -0.65
N CYS A 138 1.38 21.78 -0.30
CA CYS A 138 1.31 20.35 -0.59
C CYS A 138 1.49 20.07 -2.08
N ALA A 139 0.74 20.76 -2.94
CA ALA A 139 0.78 20.54 -4.38
C ALA A 139 2.17 20.81 -4.98
N ARG A 140 2.86 21.87 -4.51
CA ARG A 140 4.25 22.16 -4.90
C ARG A 140 5.22 21.08 -4.43
N TYR A 141 5.08 20.61 -3.19
CA TYR A 141 5.92 19.55 -2.63
C TYR A 141 5.73 18.24 -3.41
N LEU A 142 4.49 17.81 -3.61
CA LEU A 142 4.15 16.63 -4.41
C LEU A 142 4.70 16.72 -5.84
N SER A 143 4.56 17.87 -6.51
CA SER A 143 5.06 18.03 -7.88
C SER A 143 6.59 18.02 -7.98
N HIS A 144 7.29 18.45 -6.93
CA HIS A 144 8.75 18.43 -6.88
C HIS A 144 9.32 17.02 -6.62
N HIS A 145 8.73 16.30 -5.67
CA HIS A 145 9.23 14.99 -5.21
C HIS A 145 8.61 13.81 -5.97
N TRP A 146 7.35 13.91 -6.39
CA TRP A 146 6.61 12.88 -7.14
C TRP A 146 5.82 13.48 -8.31
N PRO A 147 6.50 13.94 -9.38
CA PRO A 147 5.85 14.59 -10.52
C PRO A 147 4.80 13.71 -11.21
N ASP A 148 4.95 12.38 -11.16
CA ASP A 148 3.99 11.43 -11.74
C ASP A 148 2.79 11.10 -10.83
N LYS A 149 2.80 11.55 -9.57
CA LYS A 149 1.76 11.27 -8.56
C LYS A 149 1.01 12.52 -8.08
N SER A 150 1.37 13.71 -8.60
CA SER A 150 0.72 14.98 -8.23
C SER A 150 -0.64 15.12 -8.93
N PRO A 151 -1.77 15.20 -8.19
CA PRO A 151 -3.10 15.29 -8.79
C PRO A 151 -3.42 16.66 -9.43
N TYR A 152 -2.52 17.65 -9.35
CA TYR A 152 -2.76 19.03 -9.82
C TYR A 152 -1.77 19.56 -10.88
N ILE A 153 -1.16 18.72 -11.72
CA ILE A 153 -0.42 19.26 -12.87
C ILE A 153 -1.41 19.76 -13.95
N ASP A 154 -1.51 21.09 -14.10
CA ASP A 154 -1.90 21.73 -15.36
C ASP A 154 -0.73 21.64 -16.35
N TRP A 155 -0.88 20.74 -17.32
CA TRP A 155 0.10 20.42 -18.36
C TRP A 155 0.25 21.49 -19.46
N SER A 156 -0.47 22.62 -19.38
CA SER A 156 -0.49 23.62 -20.44
C SER A 156 0.78 24.48 -20.53
N HIS A 157 1.58 24.55 -19.46
CA HIS A 157 2.74 25.46 -19.36
C HIS A 157 4.11 24.76 -19.40
N LEU A 158 4.18 23.47 -19.06
CA LEU A 158 5.40 22.67 -19.08
C LEU A 158 5.29 21.69 -20.25
N GLY A 159 6.01 21.99 -21.34
CA GLY A 159 5.97 21.23 -22.59
C GLY A 159 5.95 19.72 -22.37
N LYS A 160 4.90 19.07 -22.87
CA LYS A 160 4.53 17.66 -22.64
C LYS A 160 5.75 16.73 -22.53
N PRO A 161 5.99 16.07 -21.38
CA PRO A 161 6.80 14.87 -21.39
C PRO A 161 6.05 13.80 -22.20
N LYS A 162 6.76 13.08 -23.05
CA LYS A 162 6.18 11.97 -23.81
C LYS A 162 5.87 10.82 -22.84
N GLN A 163 4.71 10.85 -22.21
CA GLN A 163 4.19 9.69 -21.47
C GLN A 163 3.76 8.60 -22.44
N LYS A 164 4.20 7.39 -22.15
CA LYS A 164 3.94 6.17 -22.92
C LYS A 164 3.13 5.21 -22.05
N HIS A 165 1.93 5.61 -21.63
CA HIS A 165 0.96 4.68 -21.04
C HIS A 165 -0.33 4.72 -21.86
N LEU A 166 -0.62 3.60 -22.52
CA LEU A 166 -1.76 3.37 -23.40
C LEU A 166 -2.81 2.54 -22.66
N LEU A 167 -3.97 3.16 -22.39
CA LEU A 167 -5.33 2.62 -22.58
C LEU A 167 -5.64 1.16 -22.11
N ALA A 168 -5.65 0.90 -20.79
CA ALA A 168 -6.41 -0.21 -20.21
C ALA A 168 -7.41 0.34 -19.17
N PRO A 169 -8.61 -0.25 -19.00
CA PRO A 169 -9.50 0.13 -17.92
C PRO A 169 -8.82 -0.10 -16.56
N PRO A 170 -9.16 0.68 -15.52
CA PRO A 170 -8.56 0.48 -14.21
C PRO A 170 -8.84 -0.93 -13.70
N LEU A 171 -7.82 -1.55 -13.11
CA LEU A 171 -7.97 -2.82 -12.41
C LEU A 171 -8.90 -2.62 -11.21
N GLU A 172 -9.80 -3.57 -10.99
CA GLU A 172 -10.72 -3.58 -9.85
C GLU A 172 -10.77 -4.96 -9.23
N GLU A 173 -11.03 -5.01 -7.93
CA GLU A 173 -11.24 -6.26 -7.20
C GLU A 173 -12.42 -7.04 -7.77
N GLY A 174 -12.26 -8.36 -7.80
CA GLY A 174 -13.21 -9.32 -8.33
C GLY A 174 -13.25 -9.43 -9.86
N GLN A 175 -12.45 -8.65 -10.59
CA GLN A 175 -12.32 -8.83 -12.03
C GLN A 175 -11.64 -10.17 -12.36
N VAL A 176 -12.14 -10.83 -13.41
CA VAL A 176 -11.51 -12.02 -13.99
C VAL A 176 -11.01 -11.69 -15.39
N TRP A 177 -9.80 -12.13 -15.70
CA TRP A 177 -9.09 -11.78 -16.93
C TRP A 177 -8.51 -13.01 -17.61
N LYS A 178 -8.54 -12.99 -18.93
CA LYS A 178 -7.58 -13.72 -19.76
C LYS A 178 -6.26 -12.95 -19.78
N TYR A 179 -5.17 -13.70 -19.87
CA TYR A 179 -3.81 -13.20 -19.92
C TYR A 179 -3.02 -13.91 -21.02
N LYS A 180 -1.79 -13.49 -21.27
CA LYS A 180 -0.87 -14.20 -22.15
C LYS A 180 -0.42 -15.49 -21.46
N THR A 181 -1.06 -16.60 -21.80
CA THR A 181 -0.83 -17.91 -21.17
C THR A 181 0.35 -18.64 -21.81
N ARG A 182 0.82 -19.68 -21.13
CA ARG A 182 1.56 -20.78 -21.75
C ARG A 182 0.66 -21.53 -22.74
N ASP A 183 1.25 -22.22 -23.71
CA ASP A 183 0.49 -22.94 -24.75
C ASP A 183 -0.45 -24.02 -24.15
N CYS A 184 -0.07 -24.63 -23.03
CA CYS A 184 -0.85 -25.66 -22.33
C CYS A 184 -2.00 -25.13 -21.43
N ASP A 185 -2.07 -23.80 -21.24
CA ASP A 185 -2.92 -23.15 -20.24
C ASP A 185 -3.99 -22.25 -20.85
N SER A 186 -4.41 -22.51 -22.09
CA SER A 186 -5.41 -21.69 -22.80
C SER A 186 -6.71 -21.42 -22.01
N SER A 187 -7.11 -22.33 -21.12
CA SER A 187 -8.29 -22.20 -20.25
C SER A 187 -8.03 -21.39 -18.97
N SER A 188 -6.78 -21.21 -18.55
CA SER A 188 -6.39 -20.47 -17.35
C SER A 188 -6.86 -19.02 -17.34
N THR A 189 -7.13 -18.50 -16.14
CA THR A 189 -7.56 -17.12 -15.90
C THR A 189 -6.83 -16.51 -14.70
N VAL A 190 -6.76 -15.18 -14.70
CA VAL A 190 -6.33 -14.37 -13.56
C VAL A 190 -7.56 -13.79 -12.89
N TRP A 191 -7.62 -13.90 -11.57
CA TRP A 191 -8.61 -13.23 -10.74
C TRP A 191 -7.92 -12.20 -9.84
N ILE A 192 -8.40 -10.96 -9.84
CA ILE A 192 -7.94 -9.90 -8.95
C ILE A 192 -8.64 -10.03 -7.60
N ASN A 193 -7.93 -10.47 -6.57
CA ASN A 193 -8.50 -10.67 -5.24
C ASN A 193 -8.55 -9.38 -4.43
N LEU A 194 -7.42 -8.65 -4.39
CA LEU A 194 -7.21 -7.47 -3.53
C LEU A 194 -6.25 -6.52 -4.24
N ILE A 195 -6.50 -5.21 -4.13
CA ILE A 195 -5.56 -4.18 -4.55
C ILE A 195 -5.17 -3.37 -3.31
N GLU A 196 -3.89 -3.43 -2.95
CA GLU A 196 -3.33 -2.63 -1.86
C GLU A 196 -2.14 -1.81 -2.35
N HIS A 197 -1.51 -1.03 -1.47
CA HIS A 197 -0.36 -0.21 -1.81
C HIS A 197 0.85 -0.63 -0.97
N GLY A 198 1.98 -0.83 -1.63
CA GLY A 198 3.25 -1.08 -0.94
C GLY A 198 3.78 0.17 -0.23
N PHE A 199 4.86 0.00 0.54
CA PHE A 199 5.55 1.09 1.23
C PHE A 199 6.00 2.22 0.29
N ASP A 200 6.26 1.92 -1.00
CA ASP A 200 6.62 2.91 -2.02
C ASP A 200 5.40 3.60 -2.69
N GLY A 201 4.19 3.32 -2.20
CA GLY A 201 2.92 3.83 -2.73
C GLY A 201 2.49 3.21 -4.06
N LYS A 202 3.26 2.26 -4.62
CA LYS A 202 2.84 1.54 -5.84
C LYS A 202 1.75 0.54 -5.50
N ALA A 203 0.81 0.38 -6.42
CA ALA A 203 -0.26 -0.58 -6.27
C ALA A 203 0.30 -2.00 -6.38
N ILE A 204 0.02 -2.81 -5.36
CA ILE A 204 0.25 -4.24 -5.33
C ILE A 204 -1.09 -4.91 -5.60
N VAL A 205 -1.14 -5.71 -6.66
CA VAL A 205 -2.33 -6.43 -7.08
C VAL A 205 -2.17 -7.89 -6.70
N HIS A 206 -2.98 -8.36 -5.76
CA HIS A 206 -2.97 -9.75 -5.35
C HIS A 206 -3.89 -10.56 -6.25
N ILE A 207 -3.31 -11.50 -6.97
CA ILE A 207 -4.04 -12.33 -7.93
C ILE A 207 -4.09 -13.79 -7.52
N SER A 208 -5.14 -14.46 -7.97
CA SER A 208 -5.24 -15.91 -8.05
C SER A 208 -5.13 -16.33 -9.51
N VAL A 209 -4.49 -17.45 -9.78
CA VAL A 209 -4.40 -18.01 -11.13
C VAL A 209 -5.04 -19.39 -11.15
N THR A 210 -6.04 -19.57 -12.00
CA THR A 210 -6.83 -20.80 -12.04
C THR A 210 -6.43 -21.69 -13.22
N ASP A 211 -6.71 -22.98 -13.09
CA ASP A 211 -6.61 -23.98 -14.17
C ASP A 211 -5.23 -24.09 -14.84
N VAL A 212 -4.16 -23.92 -14.03
CA VAL A 212 -2.76 -24.03 -14.47
C VAL A 212 -2.35 -25.49 -14.58
N LEU A 213 -1.86 -25.95 -15.74
CA LEU A 213 -1.41 -27.32 -15.94
C LEU A 213 -0.05 -27.56 -15.27
N ALA A 214 -0.03 -28.50 -14.33
CA ALA A 214 1.18 -29.01 -13.71
C ALA A 214 1.82 -30.13 -14.56
N PRO A 215 3.13 -30.39 -14.38
CA PRO A 215 3.84 -31.45 -15.11
C PRO A 215 3.26 -32.85 -14.90
N ASP A 216 2.62 -33.09 -13.76
CA ASP A 216 1.99 -34.37 -13.41
C ASP A 216 0.59 -34.55 -14.03
N GLY A 217 0.15 -33.59 -14.84
CA GLY A 217 -1.14 -33.60 -15.53
C GLY A 217 -2.30 -33.01 -14.73
N ASN A 218 -2.10 -32.62 -13.47
CA ASN A 218 -3.14 -32.00 -12.67
C ASN A 218 -3.33 -30.51 -13.03
N ARG A 219 -4.54 -30.00 -12.81
CA ARG A 219 -4.86 -28.57 -12.92
C ARG A 219 -4.80 -27.95 -11.52
N LEU A 220 -4.01 -26.88 -11.39
CA LEU A 220 -3.76 -26.20 -10.14
C LEU A 220 -4.56 -24.90 -10.03
N PHE A 221 -4.92 -24.59 -8.79
CA PHE A 221 -5.34 -23.27 -8.36
C PHE A 221 -4.19 -22.65 -7.57
N LEU A 222 -3.58 -21.60 -8.10
CA LEU A 222 -2.56 -20.84 -7.40
C LEU A 222 -3.27 -19.71 -6.65
N SER A 223 -3.27 -19.82 -5.33
CA SER A 223 -4.16 -19.04 -4.48
C SER A 223 -3.69 -17.62 -4.19
N HIS A 224 -2.38 -17.32 -4.31
CA HIS A 224 -1.87 -15.98 -4.03
C HIS A 224 -0.57 -15.70 -4.80
N LEU A 225 -0.60 -14.65 -5.62
CA LEU A 225 0.59 -14.02 -6.20
C LEU A 225 0.46 -12.48 -6.09
N PRO A 226 1.41 -11.79 -5.43
CA PRO A 226 1.43 -10.33 -5.36
C PRO A 226 2.17 -9.75 -6.55
N TYR A 227 1.52 -8.86 -7.31
CA TYR A 227 2.06 -8.28 -8.54
C TYR A 227 2.20 -6.77 -8.46
N ASP A 228 3.22 -6.23 -9.11
CA ASP A 228 3.19 -4.84 -9.54
C ASP A 228 2.06 -4.62 -10.56
N ALA A 229 1.30 -3.53 -10.40
CA ALA A 229 0.13 -3.26 -11.22
C ALA A 229 0.45 -3.07 -12.72
N ASP A 230 1.54 -2.39 -13.05
CA ASP A 230 1.93 -2.14 -14.45
C ASP A 230 2.41 -3.45 -15.09
N ALA A 231 3.23 -4.21 -14.36
CA ALA A 231 3.67 -5.53 -14.83
C ALA A 231 2.50 -6.49 -15.07
N LEU A 232 1.50 -6.48 -14.18
CA LEU A 232 0.31 -7.28 -14.35
C LEU A 232 -0.47 -6.85 -15.59
N LEU A 233 -0.70 -5.55 -15.79
CA LEU A 233 -1.42 -5.03 -16.95
C LEU A 233 -0.80 -5.47 -18.27
N GLU A 234 0.52 -5.58 -18.36
CA GLU A 234 1.22 -6.12 -19.54
C GLU A 234 0.96 -7.61 -19.78
N CYS A 235 0.54 -8.37 -18.76
CA CYS A 235 0.19 -9.78 -18.87
C CYS A 235 -1.26 -9.97 -19.33
N LEU A 236 -2.17 -9.06 -18.96
CA LEU A 236 -3.61 -9.20 -19.20
C LEU A 236 -3.97 -8.91 -20.66
N THR A 237 -4.92 -9.68 -21.20
CA THR A 237 -5.32 -9.59 -22.62
C THR A 237 -6.78 -9.23 -22.81
N ARG A 238 -7.69 -9.83 -22.03
CA ARG A 238 -9.13 -9.60 -22.16
C ARG A 238 -9.85 -9.83 -20.83
N GLN A 239 -10.55 -8.81 -20.35
CA GLN A 239 -11.45 -8.95 -19.21
C GLN A 239 -12.64 -9.83 -19.57
N LEU A 240 -13.07 -10.67 -18.64
CA LEU A 240 -14.30 -11.45 -18.73
C LEU A 240 -15.42 -10.72 -17.96
N ASP A 241 -16.66 -10.89 -18.41
CA ASP A 241 -17.83 -10.31 -17.73
C ASP A 241 -18.11 -10.98 -16.37
N GLU A 242 -17.53 -12.17 -16.16
CA GLU A 242 -17.58 -12.89 -14.90
C GLU A 242 -16.81 -12.11 -13.82
N LYS A 243 -17.50 -11.86 -12.70
CA LYS A 243 -16.89 -11.33 -11.49
C LYS A 243 -16.86 -12.42 -10.44
N GLN A 244 -15.73 -12.53 -9.76
CA GLN A 244 -15.52 -13.48 -8.69
C GLN A 244 -15.41 -12.73 -7.37
N ALA A 245 -16.18 -13.14 -6.37
CA ALA A 245 -16.11 -12.58 -5.03
C ALA A 245 -15.32 -13.55 -4.15
N TRP A 246 -14.48 -13.01 -3.28
CA TRP A 246 -13.75 -13.83 -2.33
C TRP A 246 -14.73 -14.50 -1.38
N ASP A 247 -14.79 -15.83 -1.44
CA ASP A 247 -15.57 -16.64 -0.50
C ASP A 247 -14.73 -16.86 0.76
N ARG A 248 -15.15 -16.25 1.88
CA ARG A 248 -14.43 -16.30 3.16
C ARG A 248 -14.47 -17.68 3.82
N GLU A 249 -15.28 -18.61 3.31
CA GLU A 249 -15.35 -19.98 3.82
C GLU A 249 -14.29 -20.90 3.19
N ASP A 250 -13.65 -20.47 2.08
CA ASP A 250 -12.60 -21.21 1.35
C ASP A 250 -11.29 -20.40 1.33
N ASP A 251 -10.61 -20.33 2.48
CA ASP A 251 -9.56 -19.35 2.79
C ASP A 251 -8.17 -19.64 2.17
N HIS A 252 -8.13 -20.28 1.00
CA HIS A 252 -6.87 -20.58 0.31
C HIS A 252 -6.08 -19.30 -0.08
N PHE A 253 -6.80 -18.19 -0.35
CA PHE A 253 -6.19 -16.88 -0.62
C PHE A 253 -5.61 -16.24 0.65
N GLY A 254 -6.34 -16.26 1.77
CA GLY A 254 -5.91 -15.60 3.01
C GLY A 254 -4.69 -16.24 3.65
N GLU A 255 -4.56 -17.57 3.58
CA GLU A 255 -3.36 -18.29 4.02
C GLU A 255 -2.11 -17.84 3.23
N GLY A 256 -2.18 -17.83 1.90
CA GLY A 256 -1.07 -17.41 1.04
C GLY A 256 -0.72 -15.93 1.23
N TYR A 257 -1.74 -15.07 1.31
CA TYR A 257 -1.57 -13.65 1.59
C TYR A 257 -0.90 -13.41 2.96
N GLY A 258 -1.33 -14.11 4.00
CA GLY A 258 -0.78 -13.95 5.36
C GLY A 258 0.72 -14.25 5.40
N ILE A 259 1.14 -15.36 4.81
CA ILE A 259 2.56 -15.77 4.73
C ILE A 259 3.37 -14.73 3.97
N TRP A 260 2.89 -14.30 2.81
CA TRP A 260 3.58 -13.29 2.03
C TRP A 260 3.65 -11.95 2.77
N PHE A 261 2.57 -11.51 3.41
CA PHE A 261 2.49 -10.22 4.08
C PHE A 261 3.47 -10.14 5.26
N GLU A 262 3.61 -11.21 6.04
CA GLU A 262 4.62 -11.30 7.10
C GLU A 262 6.04 -11.16 6.52
N ALA A 263 6.38 -11.97 5.52
CA ALA A 263 7.71 -11.92 4.88
C ALA A 263 7.98 -10.58 4.15
N TYR A 264 6.95 -9.95 3.59
CA TYR A 264 7.07 -8.67 2.88
C TYR A 264 7.36 -7.53 3.86
N ASN A 265 6.73 -7.53 5.04
CA ASN A 265 7.01 -6.56 6.10
C ASN A 265 8.42 -6.74 6.71
N GLU A 266 8.96 -7.96 6.67
CA GLU A 266 10.33 -8.26 7.10
C GLU A 266 11.37 -8.00 5.99
N GLY A 267 10.94 -7.62 4.78
CA GLY A 267 11.81 -7.39 3.62
C GLY A 267 12.35 -8.67 2.98
N GLU A 268 11.83 -9.83 3.36
CA GLU A 268 12.21 -11.15 2.87
C GLU A 268 11.41 -11.60 1.63
N ALA A 269 10.24 -10.97 1.40
CA ALA A 269 9.45 -11.16 0.20
C ALA A 269 9.34 -9.88 -0.63
N GLY A 270 9.01 -10.05 -1.92
CA GLY A 270 8.79 -8.97 -2.86
C GLY A 270 7.50 -9.15 -3.65
N ILE A 271 7.37 -8.38 -4.73
CA ILE A 271 6.26 -8.46 -5.67
C ILE A 271 6.76 -8.91 -7.03
N PHE A 272 5.92 -9.61 -7.78
CA PHE A 272 6.23 -10.05 -9.13
C PHE A 272 6.16 -8.87 -10.11
N THR A 273 7.20 -8.78 -10.95
CA THR A 273 7.35 -7.74 -11.99
C THR A 273 7.62 -8.35 -13.37
N ALA A 274 7.74 -9.67 -13.46
CA ALA A 274 7.97 -10.41 -14.70
C ALA A 274 6.64 -10.87 -15.32
N GLN A 275 6.71 -11.36 -16.56
CA GLN A 275 5.54 -11.90 -17.25
C GLN A 275 5.00 -13.15 -16.54
N LEU A 276 3.67 -13.27 -16.45
CA LEU A 276 3.02 -14.33 -15.70
C LEU A 276 3.30 -15.73 -16.28
N ASP A 277 3.29 -15.90 -17.61
CA ASP A 277 3.65 -17.17 -18.25
C ASP A 277 5.05 -17.65 -17.84
N TYR A 278 6.02 -16.75 -17.80
CA TYR A 278 7.39 -17.04 -17.37
C TYR A 278 7.48 -17.46 -15.89
N ILE A 279 6.75 -16.77 -15.01
CA ILE A 279 6.70 -17.12 -13.58
C ILE A 279 6.06 -18.50 -13.39
N LEU A 280 4.96 -18.79 -14.08
CA LEU A 280 4.30 -20.09 -14.01
C LEU A 280 5.21 -21.22 -14.51
N ASP A 281 5.98 -21.00 -15.58
CA ASP A 281 6.97 -21.99 -16.04
C ASP A 281 8.02 -22.30 -14.98
N GLY A 282 8.58 -21.27 -14.34
CA GLY A 282 9.53 -21.45 -13.25
C GLY A 282 8.93 -22.22 -12.07
N MET A 283 7.71 -21.87 -11.66
CA MET A 283 6.99 -22.56 -10.59
C MET A 283 6.73 -24.03 -10.94
N MET A 284 6.30 -24.34 -12.17
CA MET A 284 6.02 -25.72 -12.57
C MET A 284 7.28 -26.57 -12.65
N GLN A 285 8.43 -26.01 -13.02
CA GLN A 285 9.71 -26.73 -13.02
C GLN A 285 10.17 -27.15 -11.62
N ALA A 286 9.73 -26.44 -10.58
CA ALA A 286 10.03 -26.80 -9.20
C ALA A 286 9.16 -27.96 -8.67
N ILE A 287 8.08 -28.33 -9.38
CA ILE A 287 7.24 -29.47 -9.03
C ILE A 287 7.90 -30.75 -9.54
N PRO A 288 8.25 -31.71 -8.65
CA PRO A 288 8.85 -32.96 -9.08
C PRO A 288 7.87 -33.76 -9.96
N PRO A 289 8.35 -34.45 -11.01
CA PRO A 289 7.49 -35.33 -11.79
C PRO A 289 6.94 -36.45 -10.90
N LYS A 290 5.70 -36.88 -11.17
CA LYS A 290 5.16 -38.11 -10.59
C LYS A 290 6.01 -39.30 -11.07
N ASP A 291 6.46 -40.10 -10.11
CA ASP A 291 7.02 -41.44 -10.36
C ASP A 291 6.00 -42.38 -11.03
#